data_AF-A0A1G7VYD5-F1
#
_entry.id   AF-A0A1G7VYD5-F1
#
_cell.length_a   1.000
_cell.length_b   1.000
_cell.length_c   1.000
_cell.angle_alpha   90.00
_cell.angle_beta   90.00
_cell.angle_gamma   90.00
#
_symmetry.space_group_name_H-M   'P 1'
#
loop_
_entity.id
_entity.type
_entity.pdbx_description
1 polymer ?
#
loop_
_entity_poly.entity_id
_entity_poly.type
_entity_poly.pdbx_seq_one_letter_code
_entity_poly.pdbx_strand_id
1 'polypeptide(L)'
;MAQDTNNYWEQLERLEKLIKASELKAGILFSFHSLILGLFVDRISNFERILTENPVFMVFALLWVACVIISIYYCFKCFQPNMQMKYDTNVFFFRDAAHAFKDPEEFVEEITAVCETNEEIVKQLSHQIHAESVIIDKKFYNIKKAIRFFVLSFIFVVLMMSLWVLVEVIGVF
;
A
#
# COMPACT_ATOMS: atom_id res chain seq x y z
N MET A 1 35.50 -15.11 -6.58
CA MET A 1 34.61 -15.18 -7.76
C MET A 1 34.15 -13.76 -8.01
N ALA A 2 34.41 -13.17 -9.18
CA ALA A 2 33.98 -11.79 -9.43
C ALA A 2 32.46 -11.73 -9.35
N GLN A 3 31.92 -10.85 -8.50
CA GLN A 3 30.47 -10.67 -8.43
C GLN A 3 30.02 -9.88 -9.65
N ASP A 4 29.06 -10.42 -10.40
CA ASP A 4 28.45 -9.74 -11.52
C ASP A 4 27.46 -8.69 -11.00
N THR A 5 27.80 -7.42 -11.21
CA THR A 5 27.00 -6.26 -10.79
C THR A 5 25.62 -6.24 -11.45
N ASN A 6 25.45 -6.89 -12.61
CA ASN A 6 24.16 -7.00 -13.29
C ASN A 6 23.08 -7.65 -12.41
N ASN A 7 23.46 -8.64 -11.58
CA ASN A 7 22.51 -9.27 -10.66
C ASN A 7 21.88 -8.27 -9.67
N TYR A 8 22.64 -7.26 -9.23
CA TYR A 8 22.18 -6.25 -8.28
C TYR A 8 21.20 -5.27 -8.94
N TRP A 9 21.49 -4.87 -10.18
CA TRP A 9 20.58 -4.05 -10.99
C TRP A 9 19.26 -4.78 -11.27
N GLU A 10 19.32 -6.06 -11.62
CA GLU A 10 18.11 -6.90 -11.79
C GLU A 10 17.31 -7.03 -10.49
N GLN A 11 17.98 -7.12 -9.33
CA GLN A 11 17.29 -7.09 -8.05
C GLN A 11 16.55 -5.77 -7.84
N LEU A 12 17.20 -4.62 -8.08
CA LEU A 12 16.56 -3.30 -7.96
C LEU A 12 15.35 -3.17 -8.89
N GLU A 13 15.45 -3.60 -10.15
CA GLU A 13 14.32 -3.60 -11.08
C GLU A 13 13.16 -4.49 -10.58
N ARG A 14 13.47 -5.65 -9.99
CA ARG A 14 12.45 -6.50 -9.34
C ARG A 14 11.79 -5.78 -8.17
N LEU A 15 12.56 -5.09 -7.33
CA LEU A 15 12.04 -4.32 -6.19
C LEU A 15 11.12 -3.20 -6.65
N GLU A 16 11.49 -2.44 -7.68
CA GLU A 16 10.64 -1.41 -8.29
C GLU A 16 9.29 -1.98 -8.76
N LYS A 17 9.31 -3.13 -9.45
CA LYS A 17 8.10 -3.84 -9.89
C LYS A 17 7.20 -4.22 -8.70
N LEU A 18 7.78 -4.65 -7.58
CA LEU A 18 7.04 -5.00 -6.37
C LEU A 18 6.40 -3.76 -5.71
N ILE A 19 7.12 -2.62 -5.66
CA ILE A 19 6.58 -1.34 -5.17
C ILE A 19 5.35 -0.96 -6.01
N LYS A 20 5.51 -0.86 -7.34
CA LYS A 20 4.42 -0.50 -8.26
C LYS A 20 3.22 -1.44 -8.13
N ALA A 21 3.46 -2.74 -8.03
CA ALA A 21 2.39 -3.72 -7.86
C ALA A 21 1.63 -3.55 -6.55
N SER A 22 2.31 -3.22 -5.45
CA SER A 22 1.66 -2.96 -4.15
C SER A 22 0.79 -1.71 -4.17
N GLU A 23 1.27 -0.64 -4.81
CA GLU A 23 0.54 0.62 -4.96
C GLU A 23 -0.65 0.48 -5.90
N LEU A 24 -0.50 -0.24 -7.01
CA LEU A 24 -1.60 -0.56 -7.92
C LEU A 24 -2.73 -1.28 -7.19
N LYS A 25 -2.41 -2.31 -6.39
CA LYS A 25 -3.40 -3.03 -5.59
C LYS A 25 -4.11 -2.10 -4.60
N ALA A 26 -3.37 -1.23 -3.90
CA ALA A 26 -3.95 -0.26 -2.98
C ALA A 26 -4.89 0.73 -3.69
N GLY A 27 -4.51 1.19 -4.88
CA GLY A 27 -5.33 2.07 -5.74
C GLY A 27 -6.63 1.40 -6.17
N ILE A 28 -6.56 0.16 -6.64
CA ILE A 28 -7.74 -0.64 -7.00
C ILE A 28 -8.68 -0.79 -5.79
N LEU A 29 -8.15 -1.19 -4.62
CA LEU A 29 -8.96 -1.33 -3.41
C LEU A 29 -9.63 -0.02 -2.99
N PHE A 30 -8.91 1.10 -3.07
CA PHE A 30 -9.44 2.42 -2.75
C PHE A 30 -10.60 2.81 -3.69
N SER A 31 -10.48 2.52 -4.98
CA SER A 31 -11.55 2.75 -5.96
C SER A 31 -12.79 1.88 -5.67
N PHE A 32 -12.60 0.62 -5.30
CA PHE A 32 -13.72 -0.24 -4.88
C PHE A 32 -14.43 0.30 -3.63
N HIS A 33 -13.69 0.75 -2.61
CA HIS A 33 -14.29 1.37 -1.43
C HIS A 33 -15.09 2.61 -1.78
N SER A 34 -14.54 3.48 -2.64
CA SER A 34 -15.24 4.68 -3.13
C SER A 34 -16.55 4.34 -3.83
N LEU A 35 -16.55 3.31 -4.68
CA LEU A 35 -17.74 2.85 -5.39
C LEU A 35 -18.80 2.30 -4.41
N ILE A 36 -18.43 1.40 -3.51
CA ILE A 36 -19.38 0.77 -2.58
C ILE A 36 -19.95 1.81 -1.60
N LEU A 37 -19.11 2.69 -1.06
CA LEU A 37 -19.56 3.79 -0.20
C LEU A 37 -20.51 4.73 -0.95
N GLY A 38 -20.17 5.13 -2.18
CA GLY A 38 -21.03 5.97 -3.00
C GLY A 38 -22.41 5.35 -3.23
N LEU A 39 -22.44 4.08 -3.65
CA LEU A 39 -23.69 3.34 -3.83
C LEU A 39 -24.49 3.21 -2.52
N PHE A 40 -23.82 3.02 -1.38
CA PHE A 40 -24.48 2.94 -0.08
C PHE A 40 -25.14 4.27 0.30
N VAL A 41 -24.42 5.38 0.15
CA VAL A 41 -24.95 6.73 0.42
C VAL A 41 -26.14 7.04 -0.49
N ASP A 42 -26.04 6.74 -1.78
CA ASP A 42 -27.12 6.96 -2.75
C ASP A 42 -28.39 6.15 -2.43
N ARG A 43 -28.26 5.03 -1.72
CA ARG A 43 -29.36 4.11 -1.40
C ARG A 43 -29.74 4.12 0.08
N ILE A 44 -29.18 5.01 0.89
CA ILE A 44 -29.35 4.97 2.35
C ILE A 44 -30.82 5.12 2.78
N SER A 45 -31.61 5.90 2.04
CA SER A 45 -33.05 6.06 2.30
C SER A 45 -33.82 4.76 2.19
N ASN A 46 -33.39 3.83 1.32
CA ASN A 46 -34.03 2.52 1.17
C ASN A 46 -33.81 1.62 2.39
N PHE A 47 -32.82 1.94 3.22
CA PHE A 47 -32.47 1.20 4.41
C PHE A 47 -32.85 1.93 5.70
N GLU A 48 -33.47 3.12 5.63
CA GLU A 48 -33.77 3.97 6.79
C GLU A 48 -34.63 3.25 7.84
N ARG A 49 -35.66 2.54 7.39
CA ARG A 49 -36.54 1.75 8.26
C ARG A 49 -35.76 0.68 9.02
N ILE A 50 -35.06 -0.21 8.32
CA ILE A 50 -34.32 -1.30 8.96
C ILE A 50 -33.14 -0.79 9.81
N LEU A 51 -32.52 0.34 9.43
CA LEU A 51 -31.46 0.97 10.22
C LEU A 51 -31.97 1.51 11.57
N THR A 52 -33.22 1.99 11.63
CA THR A 52 -33.80 2.58 12.85
C THR A 52 -34.54 1.55 13.70
N GLU A 53 -35.17 0.56 13.08
CA GLU A 53 -36.00 -0.44 13.76
C GLU A 53 -35.21 -1.71 14.16
N ASN A 54 -34.07 -1.99 13.51
CA ASN A 54 -33.28 -3.19 13.77
C ASN A 54 -31.86 -2.85 14.29
N PRO A 55 -31.63 -2.95 15.62
CA PRO A 55 -30.33 -2.69 16.22
C PRO A 55 -29.19 -3.57 15.67
N VAL A 56 -29.49 -4.81 15.26
CA VAL A 56 -28.48 -5.73 14.71
C VAL A 56 -27.99 -5.22 13.34
N PHE A 57 -28.91 -4.77 12.50
CA PHE A 57 -28.58 -4.17 11.20
C PHE A 57 -27.71 -2.91 11.39
N MET A 58 -28.07 -2.04 12.35
CA MET A 58 -27.28 -0.84 12.66
C MET A 58 -25.85 -1.21 13.13
N VAL A 59 -25.68 -2.21 13.99
CA VAL A 59 -24.35 -2.66 14.43
C VAL A 59 -23.52 -3.17 13.24
N PHE A 60 -24.10 -3.97 12.34
CA PHE A 60 -23.39 -4.42 11.14
C PHE A 60 -23.01 -3.28 10.20
N ALA A 61 -23.88 -2.28 10.04
CA ALA A 61 -23.57 -1.09 9.26
C ALA A 61 -22.37 -0.31 9.85
N LEU A 62 -22.34 -0.12 11.17
CA LEU A 62 -21.22 0.54 11.85
C LEU A 62 -19.91 -0.24 11.72
N LEU A 63 -19.96 -1.57 11.90
CA LEU A 63 -18.80 -2.44 11.74
C LEU A 63 -18.29 -2.44 10.28
N TRP A 64 -19.21 -2.43 9.32
CA TRP A 64 -18.88 -2.30 7.91
C TRP A 64 -18.13 -0.99 7.61
N VAL A 65 -18.68 0.15 8.03
CA VAL A 65 -18.04 1.47 7.85
C VAL A 65 -16.67 1.51 8.53
N ALA A 66 -16.55 0.98 9.74
CA ALA A 66 -15.27 0.91 10.45
C ALA A 66 -14.24 0.09 9.66
N CYS A 67 -14.62 -1.07 9.11
CA CYS A 67 -13.74 -1.88 8.27
C CYS A 67 -13.31 -1.14 7.00
N VAL A 68 -14.23 -0.42 6.35
CA VAL A 68 -13.91 0.40 5.18
C VAL A 68 -12.90 1.48 5.51
N ILE A 69 -13.11 2.24 6.59
CA ILE A 69 -12.20 3.30 7.03
C ILE A 69 -10.81 2.74 7.37
N ILE A 70 -10.74 1.63 8.11
CA ILE A 70 -9.47 0.98 8.44
C ILE A 70 -8.76 0.48 7.18
N SER A 71 -9.49 -0.10 6.22
CA SER A 71 -8.91 -0.52 4.95
C SER A 71 -8.35 0.66 4.16
N ILE A 72 -9.09 1.77 4.06
CA ILE A 72 -8.65 2.98 3.36
C ILE A 72 -7.39 3.55 4.03
N TYR A 73 -7.35 3.59 5.36
CA TYR A 73 -6.16 4.02 6.11
C TYR A 73 -4.91 3.22 5.71
N TYR A 74 -5.03 1.89 5.61
CA TYR A 74 -3.91 1.05 5.18
C TYR A 74 -3.55 1.23 3.70
N CYS A 75 -4.50 1.54 2.81
CA CYS A 75 -4.18 1.93 1.43
C CYS A 75 -3.32 3.20 1.40
N PHE A 76 -3.68 4.24 2.17
CA PHE A 76 -2.88 5.46 2.27
C PHE A 76 -1.48 5.20 2.84
N LYS A 77 -1.37 4.35 3.86
CA LYS A 77 -0.06 3.93 4.38
C LYS A 77 0.78 3.15 3.36
N CYS A 78 0.17 2.50 2.38
CA CYS A 78 0.87 1.87 1.27
C CYS A 78 1.41 2.91 0.27
N PHE A 79 0.67 4.00 0.02
CA PHE A 79 1.12 5.10 -0.85
C PHE A 79 2.19 5.98 -0.21
N GLN A 80 2.17 6.12 1.12
CA GLN A 80 3.08 7.02 1.84
C GLN A 80 4.56 6.66 1.57
N PRO A 81 5.38 7.59 1.05
CA PRO A 81 6.82 7.37 0.91
C PRO A 81 7.46 7.32 2.30
N ASN A 82 8.17 6.23 2.60
CA ASN A 82 8.83 6.02 3.89
C ASN A 82 10.31 5.70 3.68
N MET A 83 11.19 6.70 3.73
CA MET A 83 12.63 6.50 3.79
C MET A 83 13.10 6.76 5.23
N GLN A 84 13.27 5.69 6.01
CA GLN A 84 13.68 5.77 7.43
C GLN A 84 14.96 4.98 7.69
N MET A 85 15.95 5.13 6.83
CA MET A 85 17.25 4.49 7.02
C MET A 85 18.34 5.54 6.94
N LYS A 86 19.34 5.43 7.81
CA LYS A 86 20.57 6.23 7.77
C LYS A 86 21.62 5.37 7.08
N TYR A 87 22.00 5.76 5.88
CA TYR A 87 23.17 5.23 5.17
C TYR A 87 24.17 6.36 4.99
N ASP A 88 25.42 6.00 4.73
CA ASP A 88 26.38 6.96 4.19
C ASP A 88 25.92 7.44 2.81
N THR A 89 26.42 8.61 2.39
CA THR A 89 26.15 9.19 1.08
C THR A 89 26.38 8.14 -0.01
N ASN A 90 25.39 7.96 -0.87
CA ASN A 90 25.39 6.92 -1.89
C ASN A 90 25.01 7.50 -3.25
N VAL A 91 25.84 7.31 -4.26
CA VAL A 91 25.63 7.88 -5.61
C VAL A 91 24.39 7.34 -6.30
N PHE A 92 23.88 6.16 -5.89
CA PHE A 92 22.68 5.54 -6.45
C PHE A 92 21.39 5.90 -5.71
N PHE A 93 21.47 6.50 -4.51
CA PHE A 93 20.28 7.06 -3.87
C PHE A 93 19.86 8.35 -4.53
N PHE A 94 18.65 8.38 -5.10
CA PHE A 94 18.12 9.55 -5.79
C PHE A 94 18.15 10.84 -4.93
N ARG A 95 17.95 10.71 -3.61
CA ARG A 95 17.99 11.84 -2.69
C ARG A 95 19.41 12.39 -2.52
N ASP A 96 20.39 11.50 -2.45
CA ASP A 96 21.79 11.87 -2.28
C ASP A 96 22.34 12.44 -3.59
N ALA A 97 22.05 11.78 -4.72
CA ALA A 97 22.36 12.30 -6.05
C ALA A 97 21.81 13.72 -6.29
N ALA A 98 20.64 14.06 -5.72
CA ALA A 98 20.03 15.38 -5.85
C ALA A 98 20.53 16.43 -4.83
N HIS A 99 21.08 16.03 -3.68
CA HIS A 99 21.27 16.95 -2.55
C HIS A 99 22.56 16.78 -1.73
N ALA A 100 23.27 15.66 -1.84
CA ALA A 100 24.47 15.38 -1.05
C ALA A 100 25.76 15.89 -1.70
N PHE A 101 25.71 16.19 -3.00
CA PHE A 101 26.83 16.70 -3.80
C PHE A 101 26.64 18.20 -4.06
N LYS A 102 27.73 18.97 -4.09
CA LYS A 102 27.73 20.43 -4.24
C LYS A 102 27.27 20.86 -5.62
N ASP A 103 27.74 20.17 -6.65
CA ASP A 103 27.50 20.44 -8.06
C ASP A 103 27.51 19.15 -8.90
N PRO A 104 27.04 19.21 -10.16
CA PRO A 104 27.02 18.04 -11.04
C PRO A 104 28.40 17.43 -11.30
N GLU A 105 29.46 18.24 -11.29
CA GLU A 105 30.83 17.81 -11.51
C GLU A 105 31.33 16.92 -10.36
N GLU A 106 31.10 17.31 -9.10
CA GLU A 106 31.44 16.48 -7.92
C GLU A 106 30.68 15.14 -7.95
N PHE A 107 29.42 15.14 -8.39
CA PHE A 107 28.66 13.89 -8.56
C PHE A 107 29.29 12.98 -9.63
N VAL A 108 29.71 13.54 -10.77
CA VAL A 108 30.36 12.80 -11.85
C VAL A 108 31.69 12.20 -11.38
N GLU A 109 32.48 12.95 -10.62
CA GLU A 109 33.73 12.45 -10.03
C GLU A 109 33.46 11.28 -9.08
N GLU A 110 32.51 11.43 -8.15
CA GLU A 110 32.21 10.39 -7.15
C GLU A 110 31.61 9.13 -7.79
N ILE A 111 30.64 9.25 -8.69
CA ILE A 111 30.04 8.06 -9.34
C ILE A 111 31.07 7.32 -10.19
N THR A 112 32.00 8.04 -10.84
CA THR A 112 33.09 7.44 -11.59
C THR A 112 34.01 6.66 -10.66
N ALA A 113 34.44 7.26 -9.54
CA ALA A 113 35.28 6.61 -8.54
C ALA A 113 34.63 5.37 -7.93
N VAL A 114 33.34 5.45 -7.57
CA VAL A 114 32.56 4.28 -7.10
C VAL A 114 32.56 3.18 -8.15
N CYS A 115 32.44 3.53 -9.43
CA CYS A 115 32.41 2.58 -10.54
C CYS A 115 33.77 1.99 -10.93
N GLU A 116 34.89 2.47 -10.38
CA GLU A 116 36.22 1.92 -10.66
C GLU A 116 36.42 0.52 -10.07
N THR A 117 35.75 0.21 -8.96
CA THR A 117 35.91 -1.08 -8.26
C THR A 117 34.58 -1.79 -8.08
N ASN A 118 34.56 -3.10 -8.38
CA ASN A 118 33.38 -3.92 -8.16
C ASN A 118 32.93 -3.93 -6.69
N GLU A 119 33.86 -3.78 -5.75
CA GLU A 119 33.56 -3.79 -4.32
C GLU A 119 32.69 -2.59 -3.90
N GLU A 120 33.05 -1.37 -4.31
CA GLU A 120 32.31 -0.17 -3.92
C GLU A 120 30.95 -0.07 -4.65
N ILE A 121 30.89 -0.45 -5.94
CA ILE A 121 29.60 -0.57 -6.65
C ILE A 121 28.68 -1.53 -5.90
N VAL A 122 29.15 -2.75 -5.63
CA VAL A 122 28.35 -3.78 -4.96
C VAL A 122 27.88 -3.29 -3.60
N LYS A 123 28.74 -2.65 -2.82
CA LYS A 123 28.41 -2.11 -1.50
C LYS A 123 27.30 -1.07 -1.58
N GLN A 124 27.42 -0.09 -2.48
CA GLN A 124 26.42 0.96 -2.61
C GLN A 124 25.09 0.44 -3.19
N LEU A 125 25.12 -0.46 -4.17
CA LEU A 125 23.91 -1.14 -4.65
C LEU A 125 23.26 -2.00 -3.57
N SER A 126 24.04 -2.67 -2.73
CA SER A 126 23.53 -3.46 -1.61
C SER A 126 22.80 -2.60 -0.58
N HIS A 127 23.34 -1.41 -0.26
CA HIS A 127 22.65 -0.43 0.58
C HIS A 127 21.29 -0.05 -0.02
N GLN A 128 21.23 0.17 -1.34
CA GLN A 128 20.00 0.51 -2.03
C GLN A 128 18.98 -0.63 -2.02
N ILE A 129 19.41 -1.85 -2.37
CA ILE A 129 18.57 -3.04 -2.31
C ILE A 129 17.98 -3.23 -0.92
N HIS A 130 18.78 -3.07 0.13
CA HIS A 130 18.31 -3.18 1.50
C HIS A 130 17.29 -2.08 1.85
N ALA A 131 17.57 -0.82 1.49
CA ALA A 131 16.66 0.29 1.69
C ALA A 131 15.30 0.06 1.03
N GLU A 132 15.29 -0.30 -0.26
CA GLU A 132 14.08 -0.57 -1.02
C GLU A 132 13.33 -1.81 -0.52
N SER A 133 14.05 -2.84 -0.07
CA SER A 133 13.45 -4.03 0.52
C SER A 133 12.66 -3.70 1.80
N VAL A 134 13.19 -2.82 2.66
CA VAL A 134 12.47 -2.35 3.86
C VAL A 134 11.22 -1.53 3.51
N ILE A 135 11.27 -0.74 2.44
CA ILE A 135 10.11 0.00 1.92
C ILE A 135 9.05 -0.99 1.45
N ILE A 136 9.44 -1.98 0.66
CA ILE A 136 8.56 -3.01 0.11
C ILE A 136 7.89 -3.81 1.21
N ASP A 137 8.63 -4.28 2.21
CA ASP A 137 8.06 -5.04 3.33
C ASP A 137 6.92 -4.26 4.03
N LYS A 138 7.17 -2.98 4.34
CA LYS A 138 6.15 -2.09 4.91
C LYS A 138 4.94 -1.92 3.98
N LYS A 139 5.15 -1.74 2.68
CA LYS A 139 4.05 -1.63 1.69
C LYS A 139 3.23 -2.92 1.62
N PHE A 140 3.89 -4.08 1.55
CA PHE A 140 3.24 -5.40 1.53
C PHE A 140 2.48 -5.70 2.83
N TYR A 141 3.02 -5.28 3.99
CA TYR A 141 2.32 -5.35 5.26
C TYR A 141 1.01 -4.55 5.22
N ASN A 142 1.07 -3.30 4.76
CA ASN A 142 -0.09 -2.41 4.71
C ASN A 142 -1.14 -2.89 3.71
N ILE A 143 -0.77 -3.28 2.48
CA ILE A 143 -1.74 -3.78 1.50
C ILE A 143 -2.41 -5.09 1.97
N LYS A 144 -1.67 -5.98 2.66
CA LYS A 144 -2.26 -7.20 3.24
C LYS A 144 -3.29 -6.88 4.31
N LYS A 145 -3.03 -5.86 5.14
CA LYS A 145 -4.01 -5.37 6.13
C LYS A 145 -5.22 -4.74 5.46
N ALA A 146 -5.03 -3.88 4.45
CA ALA A 146 -6.12 -3.31 3.67
C ALA A 146 -7.03 -4.41 3.07
N ILE A 147 -6.45 -5.41 2.40
CA ILE A 147 -7.20 -6.54 1.83
C ILE A 147 -8.00 -7.30 2.89
N ARG A 148 -7.44 -7.55 4.08
CA ARG A 148 -8.17 -8.24 5.16
C ARG A 148 -9.40 -7.46 5.60
N PHE A 149 -9.29 -6.14 5.78
CA PHE A 149 -10.42 -5.30 6.17
C PHE A 149 -11.42 -5.10 5.03
N PHE A 150 -10.98 -5.10 3.77
CA PHE A 150 -11.87 -5.13 2.60
C PHE A 150 -12.69 -6.43 2.54
N VAL A 151 -12.07 -7.59 2.75
CA VAL A 151 -12.81 -8.87 2.80
C VAL A 151 -13.79 -8.87 3.97
N LEU A 152 -13.38 -8.37 5.14
CA LEU A 152 -14.26 -8.27 6.29
C LEU A 152 -15.42 -7.30 6.06
N SER A 153 -15.20 -6.17 5.39
CA SER A 153 -16.28 -5.25 5.04
C SER A 153 -17.28 -5.93 4.08
N PHE A 154 -16.79 -6.70 3.11
CA PHE A 154 -17.66 -7.45 2.20
C PHE A 154 -18.54 -8.47 2.94
N ILE A 155 -18.00 -9.16 3.96
CA ILE A 155 -18.78 -10.08 4.80
C ILE A 155 -19.94 -9.33 5.48
N PHE A 156 -19.69 -8.15 6.06
CA PHE A 156 -20.76 -7.35 6.68
C PHE A 156 -21.83 -6.92 5.67
N VAL A 157 -21.46 -6.57 4.43
CA VAL A 157 -22.44 -6.28 3.36
C VAL A 157 -23.34 -7.48 3.09
N VAL A 158 -22.76 -8.67 2.96
CA VAL A 158 -23.53 -9.91 2.73
C VAL A 158 -24.47 -10.20 3.90
N LEU A 159 -24.00 -10.03 5.14
CA LEU A 159 -24.83 -10.21 6.34
C LEU A 159 -25.99 -9.21 6.39
N MET A 160 -25.73 -7.93 6.09
CA MET A 160 -26.77 -6.90 6.00
C MET A 160 -27.80 -7.23 4.92
N MET A 161 -27.35 -7.60 3.71
CA MET A 161 -28.26 -8.00 2.63
C MET A 161 -29.11 -9.22 3.01
N SER A 162 -28.52 -10.21 3.66
CA SER A 162 -29.25 -11.40 4.12
C SER A 162 -30.31 -11.02 5.16
N LEU A 163 -29.95 -10.19 6.14
CA LEU A 163 -30.87 -9.72 7.17
C LEU A 163 -32.00 -8.87 6.56
N TRP A 164 -31.68 -8.00 5.62
CA TRP A 164 -32.66 -7.20 4.90
C TRP A 164 -33.67 -8.08 4.16
N VAL A 165 -33.22 -9.11 3.42
CA VAL A 165 -34.12 -10.05 2.76
C VAL A 165 -35.02 -10.80 3.77
N LEU A 166 -34.46 -11.26 4.89
CA LEU A 166 -35.22 -11.99 5.91
C LEU A 166 -36.34 -11.13 6.53
N VAL A 167 -36.03 -9.87 6.86
CA VAL A 167 -36.97 -8.95 7.50
C VAL A 167 -37.99 -8.40 6.50
N GLU A 168 -37.53 -7.88 5.37
CA GLU A 168 -38.38 -7.14 4.41
C GLU A 168 -39.14 -8.04 3.43
N VAL A 169 -38.54 -9.15 3.00
CA VAL A 169 -39.12 -10.02 1.96
C VAL A 169 -39.85 -11.20 2.58
N ILE A 170 -39.27 -11.81 3.60
CA ILE A 170 -39.82 -13.03 4.23
C ILE A 170 -40.69 -12.70 5.45
N GLY A 171 -40.52 -11.51 6.06
CA GLY A 171 -41.28 -11.09 7.25
C GLY A 171 -40.89 -11.88 8.51
N VAL A 172 -39.64 -12.34 8.59
CA VAL A 172 -39.12 -13.03 9.76
C VAL A 172 -38.45 -11.98 10.65
N PHE A 173 -38.98 -11.84 11.88
CA PHE A 173 -38.71 -10.81 12.91
C PHE A 173 -39.55 -9.53 12.81
#